data_AF-A0A7K3HDC9-F1
#
_entry.id   AF-A0A7K3HDC9-F1
#
_cell.length_a   1.000
_cell.length_b   1.000
_cell.length_c   1.000
_cell.angle_alpha   90.00
_cell.angle_beta   90.00
_cell.angle_gamma   90.00
#
_symmetry.space_group_name_H-M   'P 1'
#
loop_
_entity.id
_entity.type
_entity.pdbx_description
1 polymer ?
#
loop_
_entity_poly.entity_id
_entity_poly.type
_entity_poly.pdbx_seq_one_letter_code
_entity_poly.pdbx_strand_id
1 'polypeptide(L)'
;ELLRVPLRHGRAAQVTVVVADHLDGVDSPGEAVRTHTPARVVLGPATPEEIAAVLGTPPHTTPPPEVPPGRGYARLGHGPVHRLQVPATPDPYDEECTEGDRLAVLALLPEPVSAPGDMTAPARAD
;
A
#
# COMPACT_ATOMS: atom_id res chain seq x y z
N GLU A 1 6.03 1.59 -20.77
CA GLU A 1 7.32 0.98 -21.16
C GLU A 1 8.24 0.70 -19.97
N LEU A 2 8.56 1.70 -19.15
CA LEU A 2 9.56 1.57 -18.06
C LEU A 2 9.28 0.42 -17.07
N LEU A 3 8.02 0.06 -16.81
CA LEU A 3 7.68 -1.00 -15.86
C LEU A 3 7.84 -2.43 -16.40
N ARG A 4 8.00 -2.64 -17.72
CA ARG A 4 8.00 -4.00 -18.30
C ARG A 4 9.11 -4.90 -17.74
N VAL A 5 10.35 -4.39 -17.72
CA VAL A 5 11.52 -5.14 -17.23
C VAL A 5 11.39 -5.48 -15.74
N PRO A 6 11.17 -4.52 -14.82
CA PRO A 6 11.07 -4.83 -13.40
C PRO A 6 9.84 -5.70 -13.08
N LEU A 7 8.71 -5.55 -13.79
CA LEU A 7 7.54 -6.41 -13.59
C LEU A 7 7.79 -7.87 -14.03
N ARG A 8 8.52 -8.08 -15.14
CA ARG A 8 8.80 -9.44 -15.65
C ARG A 8 9.90 -10.15 -14.88
N HIS A 9 10.93 -9.43 -14.45
CA HIS A 9 12.16 -10.00 -13.91
C HIS A 9 12.40 -9.72 -12.43
N GLY A 10 11.60 -8.86 -11.80
CA GLY A 10 11.83 -8.39 -10.43
C GLY A 10 11.95 -9.52 -9.42
N ARG A 11 11.10 -10.56 -9.51
CA ARG A 11 11.16 -11.73 -8.60
C ARG A 11 12.55 -12.38 -8.56
N ALA A 12 13.17 -12.59 -9.72
CA ALA A 12 14.50 -13.21 -9.80
C ALA A 12 15.60 -12.30 -9.22
N ALA A 13 15.37 -10.98 -9.26
CA ALA A 13 16.26 -9.96 -8.71
C ALA A 13 15.88 -9.50 -7.29
N GLN A 14 14.91 -10.15 -6.63
CA GLN A 14 14.35 -9.72 -5.34
C GLN A 14 13.81 -8.28 -5.31
N VAL A 15 13.32 -7.80 -6.46
CA VAL A 15 12.65 -6.51 -6.61
C VAL A 15 11.14 -6.70 -6.63
N THR A 16 10.45 -6.07 -5.69
CA THR A 16 8.98 -6.00 -5.64
C THR A 16 8.52 -4.66 -6.20
N VAL A 17 7.62 -4.69 -7.17
CA VAL A 17 7.03 -3.48 -7.76
C VAL A 17 5.61 -3.30 -7.24
N VAL A 18 5.34 -2.12 -6.69
CA VAL A 18 3.99 -1.69 -6.31
C VAL A 18 3.63 -0.48 -7.18
N VAL A 19 2.46 -0.52 -7.79
CA VAL A 19 1.89 0.60 -8.55
C VAL A 19 0.62 1.02 -7.83
N ALA A 20 0.49 2.31 -7.54
CA ALA A 20 -0.68 2.89 -6.91
C ALA A 20 -1.09 4.13 -7.72
N ASP A 21 -2.39 4.30 -7.91
CA ASP A 21 -2.98 5.43 -8.62
C ASP A 21 -4.42 5.65 -8.13
N HIS A 22 -4.97 6.83 -8.39
CA HIS A 22 -6.38 7.14 -8.16
C HIS A 22 -7.25 6.55 -9.27
N LEU A 23 -8.45 6.06 -8.92
CA LEU A 23 -9.40 5.49 -9.89
C LEU A 23 -9.91 6.53 -10.90
N ASP A 24 -10.01 7.78 -10.47
CA ASP A 24 -10.55 8.91 -11.24
C ASP A 24 -9.75 9.23 -12.52
N GLY A 25 -8.53 8.69 -12.65
CA GLY A 25 -7.63 8.87 -13.79
C GLY A 25 -7.50 7.66 -14.72
N VAL A 26 -8.26 6.58 -14.51
CA VAL A 26 -7.88 5.26 -15.06
C VAL A 26 -8.53 4.99 -16.43
N ASP A 27 -7.77 5.20 -17.49
CA ASP A 27 -7.77 4.21 -18.58
C ASP A 27 -7.23 2.89 -17.99
N SER A 28 -7.94 1.78 -18.22
CA SER A 28 -7.62 0.46 -17.63
C SER A 28 -6.10 0.19 -17.53
N PRO A 29 -5.58 -0.29 -16.38
CA PRO A 29 -4.13 -0.39 -16.14
C PRO A 29 -3.45 -1.10 -17.30
N GLY A 30 -2.36 -0.57 -17.84
CA GLY A 30 -1.74 -1.09 -19.07
C GLY A 30 -1.44 -2.60 -19.01
N GLU A 31 -1.40 -3.25 -20.18
CA GLU A 31 -1.30 -4.72 -20.30
C GLU A 31 -0.18 -5.34 -19.44
N ALA A 32 1.02 -4.74 -19.44
CA ALA A 32 2.14 -5.25 -18.66
C ALA A 32 1.87 -5.28 -17.16
N VAL A 33 1.19 -4.25 -16.62
CA VAL A 33 0.76 -4.22 -15.21
C VAL A 33 -0.23 -5.35 -15.00
N ARG A 34 -1.28 -5.46 -15.84
CA ARG A 34 -2.29 -6.51 -15.69
C ARG A 34 -1.68 -7.92 -15.69
N THR A 35 -0.77 -8.20 -16.63
CA THR A 35 -0.19 -9.53 -16.78
C THR A 35 0.77 -9.90 -15.65
N HIS A 36 1.45 -8.93 -15.05
CA HIS A 36 2.53 -9.19 -14.09
C HIS A 36 2.25 -8.73 -12.65
N THR A 37 1.07 -8.15 -12.36
CA THR A 37 0.61 -7.85 -10.99
C THR A 37 -0.60 -8.70 -10.61
N PRO A 38 -0.40 -9.97 -10.22
CA PRO A 38 -1.50 -10.85 -9.83
C PRO A 38 -2.13 -10.48 -8.48
N ALA A 39 -1.43 -9.73 -7.63
CA ALA A 39 -1.98 -9.17 -6.39
C ALA A 39 -2.42 -7.73 -6.64
N ARG A 40 -3.70 -7.44 -6.41
CA ARG A 40 -4.30 -6.12 -6.65
C ARG A 40 -5.25 -5.73 -5.54
N VAL A 41 -5.33 -4.43 -5.30
CA VAL A 41 -6.12 -3.83 -4.23
C VAL A 41 -6.83 -2.59 -4.78
N VAL A 42 -8.09 -2.41 -4.42
CA VAL A 42 -8.88 -1.19 -4.64
C VAL A 42 -9.35 -0.70 -3.28
N LEU A 43 -9.06 0.55 -2.93
CA LEU A 43 -9.48 1.19 -1.68
C LEU A 43 -10.43 2.33 -1.98
N GLY A 44 -11.36 2.58 -1.06
CA GLY A 44 -12.35 3.65 -1.19
C GLY A 44 -13.60 3.25 -1.98
N PRO A 45 -14.50 4.22 -2.19
CA PRO A 45 -15.74 4.00 -2.93
C PRO A 45 -15.44 3.71 -4.40
N ALA A 46 -16.02 2.63 -4.93
CA ALA A 46 -15.89 2.23 -6.32
C ALA A 46 -17.11 1.40 -6.75
N THR A 47 -17.51 1.55 -8.01
CA THR A 47 -18.55 0.74 -8.64
C THR A 47 -18.07 -0.71 -8.85
N PRO A 48 -18.97 -1.70 -8.93
CA PRO A 48 -18.61 -3.07 -9.28
C PRO A 48 -17.80 -3.18 -10.59
N GLU A 49 -18.09 -2.32 -11.57
CA GLU A 49 -17.42 -2.25 -12.86
C GLU A 49 -15.97 -1.77 -12.73
N GLU A 50 -15.72 -0.70 -11.96
CA GLU A 50 -14.36 -0.20 -11.68
C GLU A 50 -13.55 -1.24 -10.90
N ILE A 51 -14.17 -1.90 -9.92
CA ILE A 51 -13.53 -2.99 -9.18
C ILE A 51 -13.18 -4.14 -10.12
N ALA A 52 -14.08 -4.51 -11.04
CA ALA A 52 -13.81 -5.56 -12.02
C ALA A 52 -12.71 -5.17 -13.02
N ALA A 53 -12.64 -3.91 -13.45
CA ALA A 53 -11.58 -3.41 -14.32
C ALA A 53 -10.19 -3.53 -13.68
N VAL A 54 -10.09 -3.24 -12.37
CA VAL A 54 -8.82 -3.37 -11.64
C VAL A 54 -8.54 -4.79 -11.18
N LEU A 55 -9.50 -5.52 -10.60
CA LEU A 55 -9.28 -6.85 -10.01
C LEU A 55 -9.48 -8.00 -11.00
N GLY A 56 -10.01 -7.73 -12.19
CA GLY A 56 -10.32 -8.72 -13.24
C GLY A 56 -11.61 -9.49 -13.03
N THR A 57 -12.33 -9.26 -11.92
CA THR A 57 -13.65 -9.84 -11.62
C THR A 57 -14.37 -8.95 -10.62
N PRO A 58 -15.71 -8.84 -10.66
CA PRO A 58 -16.45 -8.08 -9.67
C PRO A 58 -16.38 -8.73 -8.28
N PRO A 59 -16.64 -7.96 -7.20
CA PRO A 59 -16.84 -8.53 -5.88
C PRO A 59 -18.09 -9.41 -5.86
N HIS A 60 -18.06 -10.47 -5.05
CA HIS A 60 -19.19 -11.40 -4.88
C HIS A 60 -20.04 -11.08 -3.65
N THR A 61 -19.82 -9.91 -3.05
CA THR A 61 -20.51 -9.43 -1.85
C THR A 61 -21.20 -8.11 -2.15
N THR A 62 -22.34 -7.86 -1.52
CA THR A 62 -22.99 -6.54 -1.55
C THR A 62 -22.02 -5.46 -1.03
N PRO A 63 -21.88 -4.32 -1.74
CA PRO A 63 -21.09 -3.20 -1.25
C PRO A 63 -21.56 -2.75 0.14
N PRO A 64 -20.65 -2.38 1.05
CA PRO A 64 -21.05 -1.88 2.35
C PRO A 64 -21.76 -0.52 2.23
N PRO A 65 -22.70 -0.20 3.14
CA PRO A 65 -23.41 1.07 3.12
C PRO A 65 -22.49 2.27 3.39
N GLU A 66 -21.39 2.04 4.11
CA GLU A 66 -20.36 3.02 4.42
C GLU A 66 -18.99 2.50 3.97
N VAL A 67 -18.17 3.42 3.47
CA VAL A 67 -16.81 3.14 3.01
C VAL A 67 -15.84 4.06 3.75
N PRO A 68 -15.51 3.75 5.02
CA PRO A 68 -14.53 4.53 5.76
C PRO A 68 -13.14 4.43 5.11
N PRO A 69 -12.20 5.34 5.42
CA PRO A 69 -10.82 5.25 4.95
C PRO A 69 -10.22 3.86 5.18
N GLY A 70 -9.47 3.38 4.19
CA GLY A 70 -8.86 2.03 4.22
C GLY A 70 -9.83 0.87 3.93
N ARG A 71 -11.14 1.11 3.77
CA ARG A 71 -12.08 0.08 3.30
C ARG A 71 -11.83 -0.21 1.81
N GLY A 72 -11.89 -1.48 1.43
CA GLY A 72 -11.73 -1.84 0.02
C GLY A 72 -11.87 -3.32 -0.30
N TYR A 73 -11.30 -3.69 -1.44
CA TYR A 73 -11.30 -5.04 -1.99
C TYR A 73 -9.89 -5.44 -2.43
N ALA A 74 -9.54 -6.71 -2.25
CA ALA A 74 -8.28 -7.28 -2.70
C ALA A 74 -8.52 -8.57 -3.46
N ARG A 75 -7.67 -8.83 -4.44
CA ARG A 75 -7.58 -10.12 -5.12
C ARG A 75 -6.13 -10.53 -5.23
N LEU A 76 -5.83 -11.76 -4.80
CA LEU A 76 -4.49 -12.33 -4.86
C LEU A 76 -4.48 -13.48 -5.88
N GLY A 77 -3.68 -13.33 -6.93
CA GLY A 77 -3.64 -14.30 -8.02
C GLY A 77 -4.98 -14.47 -8.69
N HIS A 78 -5.37 -15.72 -8.86
CA HIS A 78 -6.65 -16.09 -9.48
C HIS A 78 -7.76 -16.34 -8.45
N GLY A 79 -7.48 -16.10 -7.16
CA GLY A 79 -8.42 -16.32 -6.06
C GLY A 79 -9.64 -15.39 -6.07
N PRO A 80 -10.53 -15.55 -5.09
CA PRO A 80 -11.71 -14.70 -4.96
C PRO A 80 -11.33 -13.27 -4.54
N VAL A 81 -12.25 -12.34 -4.80
CA VAL A 81 -12.15 -10.96 -4.32
C VAL A 81 -12.60 -10.92 -2.85
N HIS A 82 -11.74 -10.44 -1.96
CA HIS A 82 -12.02 -10.30 -0.54
C HIS A 82 -12.26 -8.84 -0.16
N ARG A 83 -13.18 -8.61 0.78
CA ARG A 83 -13.29 -7.32 1.47
C ARG A 83 -12.14 -7.17 2.45
N LEU A 84 -11.57 -5.96 2.52
CA LEU A 84 -10.51 -5.64 3.45
C LEU A 84 -10.76 -4.31 4.16
N GLN A 85 -10.17 -4.17 5.33
CA GLN A 85 -10.02 -2.91 6.05
C GLN A 85 -8.54 -2.73 6.36
N VAL A 86 -7.90 -1.73 5.76
CA VAL A 86 -6.51 -1.37 6.06
C VAL A 86 -6.47 -0.75 7.46
N PRO A 87 -5.51 -1.14 8.31
CA PRO A 87 -5.30 -0.47 9.59
C PRO A 87 -4.85 0.98 9.36
N ALA A 88 -5.28 1.88 10.22
CA ALA A 88 -4.78 3.25 10.18
C ALA A 88 -3.31 3.28 10.60
N THR A 89 -2.47 3.92 9.79
CA THR A 89 -1.07 4.22 10.09
C THR A 89 -0.83 5.70 9.82
N PRO A 90 -1.43 6.60 10.61
CA PRO A 90 -1.22 8.03 10.45
C PRO A 90 0.27 8.37 10.67
N ASP A 91 0.70 9.51 10.13
CA ASP A 91 2.03 10.03 10.43
C ASP A 91 2.09 10.41 11.93
N PRO A 92 2.98 9.79 12.74
CA PRO A 92 3.06 10.06 14.18
C PRO A 92 3.64 11.46 14.49
N TYR A 93 4.09 12.20 13.48
CA TYR A 93 4.60 13.57 13.61
C TYR A 93 3.62 14.63 13.11
N ASP A 94 2.47 14.22 12.58
CA ASP A 94 1.40 15.14 12.18
C ASP A 94 0.65 15.68 13.41
N GLU A 95 0.31 16.97 13.38
CA GLU A 95 -0.39 17.66 14.48
C GLU A 95 -1.84 17.19 14.67
N GLU A 96 -2.47 16.65 13.62
CA GLU A 96 -3.83 16.10 13.68
C GLU A 96 -3.86 14.66 14.21
N CYS A 97 -2.71 14.02 14.42
CA CYS A 97 -2.60 12.65 14.89
C CYS A 97 -2.99 12.55 16.38
N THR A 98 -3.92 11.65 16.71
CA THR A 98 -4.30 11.42 18.11
C THR A 98 -3.14 10.79 18.89
N GLU A 99 -3.00 11.12 20.18
CA GLU A 99 -1.91 10.56 21.00
C GLU A 99 -1.96 9.02 21.07
N GLY A 100 -3.16 8.44 21.06
CA GLY A 100 -3.33 6.98 21.04
C GLY A 100 -2.80 6.35 19.75
N ASP A 101 -3.16 6.91 18.60
CA ASP A 101 -2.69 6.41 17.29
C ASP A 101 -1.19 6.64 17.12
N ARG A 102 -0.69 7.80 17.56
CA ARG A 102 0.74 8.13 17.56
C ARG A 102 1.54 7.08 18.32
N LEU A 103 1.16 6.76 19.56
CA LEU A 103 1.85 5.75 20.36
C LEU A 103 1.77 4.36 19.72
N ALA A 104 0.62 4.00 19.16
CA ALA A 104 0.45 2.72 18.46
C ALA A 104 1.36 2.61 17.24
N VAL A 105 1.50 3.67 16.44
CA VAL A 105 2.40 3.69 15.28
C VAL A 105 3.86 3.68 15.70
N LEU A 106 4.26 4.53 16.66
CA LEU A 106 5.65 4.58 17.15
C LEU A 106 6.11 3.23 17.71
N ALA A 107 5.23 2.48 18.36
CA ALA A 107 5.53 1.13 18.86
C ALA A 107 5.79 0.09 17.75
N LEU A 108 5.36 0.35 16.51
CA LEU A 108 5.55 -0.53 15.35
C LEU A 108 6.78 -0.15 14.51
N LEU A 109 7.33 1.06 14.69
CA LEU A 109 8.47 1.51 13.91
C LEU A 109 9.74 0.74 14.30
N PRO A 110 10.63 0.47 13.34
CA PRO A 110 11.94 -0.08 13.65
C PRO A 110 12.72 0.89 14.54
N GLU A 111 13.68 0.34 15.31
CA GLU A 111 14.61 1.17 16.09
C GLU A 111 15.26 2.21 15.16
N PRO A 112 15.34 3.49 15.59
CA PRO A 112 16.04 4.51 14.81
C PRO A 112 17.46 4.05 14.53
N VAL A 113 17.84 3.99 13.26
CA VAL A 113 19.23 3.76 12.89
C VAL A 113 20.00 4.99 13.35
N SER A 114 20.74 4.89 14.46
CA SER A 114 21.67 5.93 14.87
C SER A 114 22.57 6.26 13.67
N ALA A 115 22.57 7.52 13.24
CA ALA A 115 23.47 7.95 12.19
C ALA A 115 24.92 7.63 12.61
N PRO A 116 25.78 7.09 11.72
CA PRO A 116 27.19 6.92 12.02
C PRO A 116 27.79 8.33 12.23
N GLY A 117 27.88 8.75 13.49
CA GLY A 117 28.21 10.11 13.90
C GLY A 117 27.90 10.42 15.35
N ASP A 118 26.98 9.70 16.01
CA ASP A 118 26.75 9.76 17.45
C ASP A 118 27.81 8.96 18.24
N MET A 119 29.08 9.25 17.96
CA MET A 119 30.15 9.03 18.92
C MET A 119 30.39 10.37 19.60
N THR A 120 29.85 10.55 20.81
CA THR A 120 30.27 11.60 21.72
C THR A 120 31.80 11.64 21.74
N ALA A 121 32.39 12.68 21.14
CA ALA A 121 33.82 12.91 21.25
C ALA A 121 34.16 13.09 22.74
N PRO A 122 35.21 12.43 23.26
CA PRO A 122 35.55 12.57 24.67
C PRO A 122 35.93 14.04 24.92
N ALA A 123 35.38 14.59 26.01
CA ALA A 123 35.73 15.91 26.51
C ALA A 123 37.26 16.00 26.63
N ARG A 124 37.89 16.95 25.94
CA ARG A 124 39.31 17.26 26.16
C ARG A 124 39.45 17.82 27.56
N ALA A 125 40.21 17.11 28.40
CA ALA A 125 40.73 17.64 29.65
C ALA A 125 41.79 18.72 29.36
N ASP A 126 41.79 19.75 30.20
CA ASP A 126 42.66 20.94 30.17
C ASP A 126 44.17 20.64 30.09
#